data_AF-A0A2A2R622-F1
#
_entry.id   AF-A0A2A2R622-F1
#
_cell.length_a   1.000
_cell.length_b   1.000
_cell.length_c   1.000
_cell.angle_alpha   90.00
_cell.angle_beta   90.00
_cell.angle_gamma   90.00
#
_symmetry.space_group_name_H-M   'P 1'
#
loop_
_entity.id
_entity.type
_entity.pdbx_description
1 polymer ?
#
loop_
_entity_poly.entity_id
_entity_poly.type
_entity_poly.pdbx_seq_one_letter_code
_entity_poly.pdbx_strand_id
1 'polypeptide(L)'
;MAARKPTAKVVKKRAAPARKSRRAPRPFRPRPRPAAKSPAPPDVLAKPPSPPAPAPSEPVERERTPYDGDTAIRLYLREIGQVPLLTPQQEVALAARIQKGDKAARELMIKSNLRLVVKIAHDYDWLGLPLLDLINEGNIGLMKAVERFDPKKGGKLSTYGAWWIKQSIKRALANQGKTIRLPVHLVDKISKMRRVAMKLLEMFGREPTDEEIAEEMGMTASRVAQLRTAAIRPASLDAPVGDDGDSHLFGEIIEDEHADTPYEQLEAKTVTTMLREMVKTLPPRESAILTFRFGLDGGNARTLEEVGQKFHVTRERIRQIQNLALRKMRRMIERREAQMT
;
A
#
# COMPACT_ATOMS: atom_id res chain seq x y z
N MET A 1 48.10 -14.48 49.90
CA MET A 1 46.70 -14.73 49.47
C MET A 1 46.65 -14.68 47.96
N ALA A 2 46.59 -15.84 47.33
CA ALA A 2 46.50 -16.01 45.88
C ALA A 2 45.05 -16.38 45.52
N ALA A 3 44.48 -15.74 44.51
CA ALA A 3 43.22 -16.17 43.91
C ALA A 3 43.30 -16.01 42.39
N ARG A 4 43.66 -17.11 41.73
CA ARG A 4 43.61 -17.32 40.28
C ARG A 4 42.14 -17.49 39.85
N LYS A 5 41.72 -16.80 38.80
CA LYS A 5 40.47 -17.08 38.07
C LYS A 5 40.62 -18.40 37.28
N PRO A 6 39.62 -19.30 37.26
CA PRO A 6 39.71 -20.56 36.55
C PRO A 6 39.28 -20.44 35.09
N THR A 7 39.97 -21.21 34.25
CA THR A 7 39.74 -21.44 32.82
C THR A 7 38.57 -22.41 32.61
N ALA A 8 37.61 -22.05 31.75
CA ALA A 8 36.51 -22.93 31.34
C ALA A 8 36.90 -23.74 30.09
N LYS A 9 36.91 -25.07 30.26
CA LYS A 9 37.18 -26.07 29.23
C LYS A 9 36.05 -26.15 28.19
N VAL A 10 36.45 -26.19 26.92
CA VAL A 10 35.63 -26.56 25.76
C VAL A 10 35.28 -28.05 25.85
N VAL A 11 33.99 -28.38 25.86
CA VAL A 11 33.48 -29.76 25.77
C VAL A 11 32.80 -29.96 24.41
N LYS A 12 33.45 -30.74 23.54
CA LYS A 12 32.88 -31.28 22.30
C LYS A 12 31.68 -32.19 22.63
N LYS A 13 30.47 -31.83 22.20
CA LYS A 13 29.33 -32.77 22.18
C LYS A 13 29.33 -33.58 20.87
N ARG A 14 29.48 -34.90 21.02
CA ARG A 14 29.31 -35.92 19.98
C ARG A 14 27.82 -36.08 19.66
N ALA A 15 27.52 -36.26 18.37
CA ALA A 15 26.20 -36.56 17.84
C ALA A 15 25.69 -37.94 18.29
N ALA A 16 24.38 -38.06 18.52
CA ALA A 16 23.66 -39.30 18.81
C ALA A 16 22.66 -39.62 17.66
N PRO A 17 22.30 -40.89 17.43
CA PRO A 17 21.84 -41.38 16.14
C PRO A 17 20.33 -41.23 15.89
N ALA A 18 19.98 -41.22 14.61
CA ALA A 18 18.64 -41.04 14.05
C ALA A 18 17.65 -42.14 14.48
N ARG A 19 16.48 -41.69 14.97
CA ARG A 19 15.33 -42.54 15.32
C ARG A 19 14.47 -42.74 14.07
N LYS A 20 14.40 -43.97 13.56
CA LYS A 20 13.52 -44.37 12.44
C LYS A 20 12.04 -44.13 12.82
N SER A 21 11.35 -43.22 12.14
CA SER A 21 9.90 -43.05 12.27
C SER A 21 9.17 -44.10 11.44
N ARG A 22 8.19 -44.76 12.07
CA ARG A 22 7.31 -45.77 11.48
C ARG A 22 6.34 -45.08 10.51
N ARG A 23 6.26 -45.60 9.29
CA ARG A 23 5.36 -45.17 8.21
C ARG A 23 3.91 -45.54 8.58
N ALA A 24 3.01 -44.56 8.64
CA ALA A 24 1.56 -44.79 8.77
C ALA A 24 0.96 -45.21 7.41
N PRO A 25 -0.05 -46.10 7.37
CA PRO A 25 -0.68 -46.51 6.11
C PRO A 25 -1.66 -45.43 5.61
N ARG A 26 -1.71 -45.24 4.29
CA ARG A 26 -2.62 -44.31 3.60
C ARG A 26 -4.08 -44.83 3.62
N PRO A 27 -5.09 -43.95 3.75
CA PRO A 27 -6.48 -44.38 3.66
C PRO A 27 -6.89 -44.64 2.19
N PHE A 28 -7.66 -45.72 2.01
CA PHE A 28 -8.24 -46.17 0.75
C PHE A 28 -9.38 -45.22 0.31
N ARG A 29 -9.33 -44.67 -0.91
CA ARG A 29 -10.48 -43.95 -1.50
C ARG A 29 -11.33 -44.92 -2.34
N PRO A 30 -12.66 -45.00 -2.15
CA PRO A 30 -13.51 -45.80 -3.02
C PRO A 30 -13.76 -45.09 -4.36
N ARG A 31 -13.89 -45.87 -5.44
CA ARG A 31 -14.25 -45.38 -6.78
C ARG A 31 -15.71 -44.91 -6.82
N PRO A 32 -16.07 -43.86 -7.58
CA PRO A 32 -17.46 -43.45 -7.73
C PRO A 32 -18.23 -44.45 -8.62
N ARG A 33 -19.48 -44.73 -8.23
CA ARG A 33 -20.46 -45.51 -9.02
C ARG A 33 -21.02 -44.68 -10.18
N PRO A 34 -21.40 -45.30 -11.32
CA PRO A 34 -22.01 -44.57 -12.42
C PRO A 34 -23.44 -44.14 -12.05
N ALA A 35 -23.77 -42.88 -12.31
CA ALA A 35 -25.10 -42.33 -12.07
C ALA A 35 -26.11 -42.90 -13.10
N ALA A 36 -27.25 -43.37 -12.60
CA ALA A 36 -28.39 -43.82 -13.37
C ALA A 36 -29.09 -42.64 -14.05
N LYS A 37 -29.47 -42.83 -15.32
CA LYS A 37 -30.34 -41.91 -16.08
C LYS A 37 -31.78 -42.10 -15.64
N SER A 38 -32.47 -41.01 -15.31
CA SER A 38 -33.94 -40.96 -15.24
C SER A 38 -34.47 -39.99 -16.30
N PRO A 39 -35.66 -40.24 -16.87
CA PRO A 39 -36.14 -39.62 -18.11
C PRO A 39 -36.81 -38.25 -17.86
N ALA A 40 -36.74 -37.39 -18.89
CA ALA A 40 -37.41 -36.09 -18.93
C ALA A 40 -38.89 -36.22 -19.32
N PRO A 41 -39.79 -35.33 -18.83
CA PRO A 41 -41.13 -35.17 -19.38
C PRO A 41 -41.18 -34.13 -20.52
N PRO A 42 -42.23 -34.13 -21.37
CA PRO A 42 -42.18 -33.57 -22.72
C PRO A 42 -42.60 -32.09 -22.81
N ASP A 43 -41.85 -31.40 -23.67
CA ASP A 43 -42.24 -30.50 -24.76
C ASP A 43 -43.43 -29.53 -24.57
N VAL A 44 -43.13 -28.22 -24.53
CA VAL A 44 -44.03 -27.21 -25.10
C VAL A 44 -43.26 -26.02 -25.67
N LEU A 45 -43.56 -25.73 -26.94
CA LEU A 45 -43.44 -24.46 -27.69
C LEU A 45 -42.08 -24.07 -28.29
N ALA A 46 -41.94 -24.51 -29.54
CA ALA A 46 -41.00 -24.06 -30.56
C ALA A 46 -41.05 -22.54 -30.83
N LYS A 47 -39.87 -21.96 -31.05
CA LYS A 47 -39.66 -20.62 -31.62
C LYS A 47 -38.79 -20.79 -32.90
N PRO A 48 -39.09 -20.11 -34.02
CA PRO A 48 -38.50 -20.39 -35.33
C PRO A 48 -36.98 -20.08 -35.41
N PRO A 49 -36.24 -20.68 -36.37
CA PRO A 49 -34.78 -20.66 -36.39
C PRO A 49 -34.20 -19.29 -36.77
N SER A 50 -33.34 -18.77 -35.89
CA SER A 50 -32.43 -17.66 -36.16
C SER A 50 -31.34 -18.10 -37.16
N PRO A 51 -30.87 -17.21 -38.05
CA PRO A 51 -29.83 -17.55 -39.03
C PRO A 51 -28.51 -17.96 -38.33
N PRO A 52 -27.66 -18.79 -38.98
CA PRO A 52 -26.45 -19.31 -38.36
C PRO A 52 -25.52 -18.16 -37.98
N ALA A 53 -25.16 -18.11 -36.70
CA ALA A 53 -24.15 -17.19 -36.19
C ALA A 53 -22.83 -17.42 -36.93
N PRO A 54 -22.07 -16.36 -37.29
CA PRO A 54 -20.75 -16.53 -37.84
C PRO A 54 -19.89 -17.27 -36.81
N ALA A 55 -19.08 -18.23 -37.28
CA ALA A 55 -18.14 -18.97 -36.46
C ALA A 55 -17.33 -18.02 -35.56
N PRO A 56 -16.98 -18.43 -34.32
CA PRO A 56 -16.13 -17.60 -33.47
C PRO A 56 -14.82 -17.39 -34.21
N SER A 57 -14.62 -16.18 -34.73
CA SER A 57 -13.32 -15.71 -35.15
C SER A 57 -12.40 -15.92 -33.97
N GLU A 58 -11.34 -16.71 -34.18
CA GLU A 58 -10.22 -16.81 -33.24
C GLU A 58 -9.94 -15.41 -32.68
N PRO A 59 -9.73 -15.27 -31.35
CA PRO A 59 -9.29 -13.99 -30.84
C PRO A 59 -8.00 -13.69 -31.58
N VAL A 60 -8.05 -12.73 -32.50
CA VAL A 60 -6.86 -12.08 -33.00
C VAL A 60 -6.30 -11.45 -31.74
N GLU A 61 -5.34 -12.15 -31.13
CA GLU A 61 -4.36 -11.55 -30.25
C GLU A 61 -3.79 -10.41 -31.06
N ARG A 62 -4.41 -9.23 -30.92
CA ARG A 62 -3.69 -8.00 -31.11
C ARG A 62 -2.64 -8.09 -30.03
N GLU A 63 -1.49 -8.65 -30.38
CA GLU A 63 -0.23 -8.36 -29.72
C GLU A 63 -0.27 -6.85 -29.53
N ARG A 64 -0.56 -6.43 -28.30
CA ARG A 64 -0.26 -5.09 -27.88
C ARG A 64 1.26 -5.08 -27.96
N THR A 65 1.79 -4.69 -29.11
CA THR A 65 3.21 -4.41 -29.25
C THR A 65 3.52 -3.48 -28.07
N PRO A 66 4.45 -3.86 -27.19
CA PRO A 66 4.83 -2.99 -26.10
C PRO A 66 5.19 -1.67 -26.76
N TYR A 67 4.46 -0.60 -26.45
CA TYR A 67 5.00 0.73 -26.68
C TYR A 67 6.11 0.85 -25.63
N ASP A 68 7.25 0.27 -25.99
CA ASP A 68 8.24 -0.28 -25.08
C ASP A 68 8.98 0.89 -24.45
N GLY A 69 9.03 0.95 -23.11
CA GLY A 69 9.83 1.97 -22.41
C GLY A 69 11.26 2.00 -22.94
N ASP A 70 11.77 0.84 -23.35
CA ASP A 70 13.08 0.67 -23.99
C ASP A 70 13.17 1.35 -25.36
N THR A 71 12.08 1.36 -26.16
CA THR A 71 12.04 2.07 -27.44
C THR A 71 12.10 3.59 -27.23
N ALA A 72 11.38 4.10 -26.23
CA ALA A 72 11.41 5.52 -25.89
C ALA A 72 12.81 5.96 -25.39
N ILE A 73 13.44 5.16 -24.54
CA ILE A 73 14.81 5.40 -24.06
C ILE A 73 15.79 5.41 -25.24
N ARG A 74 15.72 4.42 -26.13
CA ARG A 74 16.61 4.34 -27.31
C ARG A 74 16.47 5.55 -28.24
N LEU A 75 15.24 6.00 -28.49
CA LEU A 75 14.98 7.19 -29.30
C LEU A 75 15.63 8.43 -28.66
N TYR A 76 15.40 8.63 -27.36
CA TYR A 76 15.98 9.74 -26.61
C TYR A 76 17.52 9.71 -26.64
N LEU A 77 18.14 8.56 -26.39
CA LEU A 77 19.60 8.42 -26.42
C LEU A 77 20.19 8.70 -27.81
N ARG A 78 19.49 8.33 -28.88
CA ARG A 78 19.88 8.64 -30.26
C ARG A 78 19.86 10.14 -30.52
N GLU A 79 18.80 10.84 -30.10
CA GLU A 79 18.66 12.29 -30.30
C GLU A 79 19.72 13.09 -29.57
N ILE A 80 19.96 12.80 -28.28
CA ILE A 80 21.00 13.51 -27.50
C ILE A 80 22.42 13.19 -27.99
N GLY A 81 22.60 12.05 -28.67
CA GLY A 81 23.88 11.64 -29.26
C GLY A 81 24.27 12.44 -30.51
N GLN A 82 23.31 13.07 -31.19
CA GLN A 82 23.56 13.86 -32.40
C GLN A 82 24.21 15.22 -32.10
N VAL A 83 24.08 15.72 -30.88
CA VAL A 83 24.61 17.03 -30.49
C VAL A 83 26.07 16.90 -30.02
N PRO A 84 27.02 17.65 -30.59
CA PRO A 84 28.42 17.57 -30.22
C PRO A 84 28.67 18.11 -28.81
N LEU A 85 29.71 17.58 -28.17
CA LEU A 85 30.19 18.04 -26.88
C LEU A 85 30.88 19.40 -27.01
N LEU A 86 30.71 20.24 -26.00
CA LEU A 86 31.32 21.58 -25.98
C LEU A 86 32.75 21.53 -25.45
N THR A 87 33.59 22.40 -26.01
CA THR A 87 34.91 22.69 -25.43
C THR A 87 34.79 23.70 -24.29
N PRO A 88 35.76 23.78 -23.37
CA PRO A 88 35.73 24.78 -22.29
C PRO A 88 35.61 26.23 -22.79
N GLN A 89 36.23 26.54 -23.93
CA GLN A 89 36.14 27.87 -24.56
C GLN A 89 34.73 28.16 -25.07
N GLN A 90 34.06 27.14 -25.65
CA GLN A 90 32.67 27.25 -26.09
C GLN A 90 31.71 27.40 -24.91
N GLU A 91 31.95 26.70 -23.79
CA GLU A 91 31.16 26.88 -22.55
C GLU A 91 31.22 28.33 -22.05
N VAL A 92 32.41 28.94 -22.05
CA VAL A 92 32.60 30.34 -21.64
C VAL A 92 31.86 31.29 -22.59
N ALA A 93 31.98 31.09 -23.90
CA ALA A 93 31.32 31.93 -24.91
C ALA A 93 29.79 31.83 -24.83
N LEU A 94 29.25 30.61 -24.64
CA LEU A 94 27.81 30.40 -24.47
C LEU A 94 27.30 30.99 -23.16
N ALA A 95 28.02 30.80 -22.05
CA ALA A 95 27.64 31.38 -20.77
C ALA A 95 27.55 32.93 -20.82
N ALA A 96 28.49 33.58 -21.52
CA ALA A 96 28.45 35.03 -21.72
C ALA A 96 27.21 35.48 -22.53
N ARG A 97 26.78 34.69 -23.52
CA ARG A 97 25.55 34.94 -24.28
C ARG A 97 24.29 34.68 -23.46
N ILE A 98 24.28 33.62 -22.65
CA ILE A 98 23.16 33.28 -21.75
C ILE A 98 22.93 34.38 -20.72
N GLN A 99 24.00 34.97 -20.16
CA GLN A 99 23.89 36.12 -19.25
C GLN A 99 23.25 37.34 -19.91
N LYS A 100 23.35 37.46 -21.24
CA LYS A 100 22.67 38.51 -22.05
C LYS A 100 21.25 38.13 -22.46
N GLY A 101 20.73 36.98 -22.02
CA GLY A 101 19.36 36.52 -22.32
C GLY A 101 19.21 35.71 -23.62
N ASP A 102 20.30 35.22 -24.21
CA ASP A 102 20.25 34.43 -25.44
C ASP A 102 19.67 33.02 -25.19
N LYS A 103 18.42 32.81 -25.62
CA LYS A 103 17.71 31.54 -25.49
C LYS A 103 18.33 30.41 -26.32
N ALA A 104 18.85 30.70 -27.51
CA ALA A 104 19.45 29.70 -28.38
C ALA A 104 20.78 29.20 -27.80
N ALA A 105 21.57 30.10 -27.20
CA ALA A 105 22.78 29.71 -26.47
C ALA A 105 22.45 28.83 -25.26
N ARG A 106 21.39 29.15 -24.50
CA ARG A 106 20.91 28.34 -23.37
C ARG A 106 20.53 26.93 -23.83
N GLU A 107 19.74 26.83 -24.89
CA GLU A 107 19.27 25.55 -25.43
C GLU A 107 20.42 24.68 -25.93
N LEU A 108 21.36 25.28 -26.68
CA LEU A 108 22.56 24.56 -27.15
C LEU A 108 23.39 24.04 -25.98
N MET A 109 23.61 24.86 -24.95
CA MET A 109 24.37 24.48 -23.76
C MET A 109 23.69 23.34 -22.98
N ILE A 110 22.35 23.33 -22.90
CA ILE A 110 21.60 22.21 -22.31
C ILE A 110 21.75 20.95 -23.16
N LYS A 111 21.45 21.03 -24.47
CA LYS A 111 21.45 19.89 -25.40
C LYS A 111 22.80 19.18 -25.44
N SER A 112 23.91 19.93 -25.50
CA SER A 112 25.26 19.36 -25.48
C SER A 112 25.63 18.63 -24.18
N ASN A 113 24.90 18.86 -23.08
CA ASN A 113 25.18 18.29 -21.76
C ASN A 113 24.17 17.23 -21.30
N LEU A 114 23.15 16.89 -22.11
CA LEU A 114 22.16 15.87 -21.75
C LEU A 114 22.79 14.49 -21.48
N ARG A 115 23.90 14.16 -22.15
CA ARG A 115 24.65 12.92 -21.93
C ARG A 115 25.20 12.80 -20.50
N LEU A 116 25.57 13.92 -19.87
CA LEU A 116 25.99 13.94 -18.47
C LEU A 116 24.84 13.58 -17.54
N VAL A 117 23.62 14.06 -17.84
CA VAL A 117 22.43 13.75 -17.04
C VAL A 117 22.15 12.26 -17.06
N VAL A 118 22.15 11.65 -18.25
CA VAL A 118 21.95 10.20 -18.40
C VAL A 118 22.97 9.41 -17.59
N LYS A 119 24.26 9.77 -17.68
CA LYS A 119 25.32 9.11 -16.92
C LYS A 119 25.08 9.18 -15.41
N ILE A 120 24.67 10.34 -14.91
CA ILE A 120 24.39 10.53 -13.47
C ILE A 120 23.10 9.80 -13.07
N ALA A 121 22.06 9.83 -13.90
CA ALA A 121 20.78 9.19 -13.61
C ALA A 121 20.91 7.66 -13.49
N HIS A 122 21.79 7.05 -14.28
CA HIS A 122 22.08 5.61 -14.21
C HIS A 122 22.59 5.17 -12.83
N ASP A 123 23.32 6.03 -12.08
CA ASP A 123 23.77 5.72 -10.72
C ASP A 123 22.58 5.60 -9.71
N TYR A 124 21.41 6.11 -10.09
CA TYR A 124 20.18 6.10 -9.28
C TYR A 124 19.10 5.17 -9.83
N ASP A 125 19.43 4.34 -10.82
CA ASP A 125 18.50 3.36 -11.36
C ASP A 125 18.06 2.37 -10.27
N TRP A 126 16.87 1.79 -10.41
CA TRP A 126 16.28 0.85 -9.43
C TRP A 126 15.94 1.40 -8.03
N LEU A 127 16.14 2.71 -7.77
CA LEU A 127 15.78 3.31 -6.48
C LEU A 127 14.28 3.60 -6.29
N GLY A 128 13.45 3.34 -7.30
CA GLY A 128 11.98 3.41 -7.22
C GLY A 128 11.31 4.35 -8.22
N LEU A 129 12.08 5.01 -9.11
CA LEU A 129 11.55 5.74 -10.26
C LEU A 129 12.12 5.15 -11.55
N PRO A 130 11.33 5.12 -12.65
CA PRO A 130 11.83 4.75 -13.97
C PRO A 130 13.02 5.62 -14.40
N LEU A 131 13.94 5.04 -15.18
CA LEU A 131 15.12 5.76 -15.66
C LEU A 131 14.78 7.04 -16.44
N LEU A 132 13.75 7.02 -17.27
CA LEU A 132 13.28 8.20 -18.01
C LEU A 132 12.86 9.34 -17.06
N ASP A 133 12.19 9.01 -15.96
CA ASP A 133 11.75 10.00 -14.99
C ASP A 133 12.94 10.58 -14.23
N LEU A 134 13.93 9.74 -13.87
CA LEU A 134 15.20 10.19 -13.30
C LEU A 134 15.96 11.13 -14.25
N ILE A 135 15.98 10.81 -15.55
CA ILE A 135 16.59 11.65 -16.58
C ILE A 135 15.86 12.98 -16.68
N ASN A 136 14.53 12.99 -16.71
CA ASN A 136 13.72 14.21 -16.79
C ASN A 136 13.95 15.13 -15.58
N GLU A 137 13.96 14.57 -14.37
CA GLU A 137 14.25 15.32 -13.14
C GLU A 137 15.70 15.82 -13.11
N GLY A 138 16.64 15.04 -13.64
CA GLY A 138 18.02 15.45 -13.85
C GLY A 138 18.17 16.60 -14.86
N ASN A 139 17.39 16.58 -15.95
CA ASN A 139 17.35 17.64 -16.96
C ASN A 139 16.86 18.96 -16.36
N ILE A 140 15.87 18.92 -15.45
CA ILE A 140 15.43 20.09 -14.67
C ILE A 140 16.58 20.63 -13.79
N GLY A 141 17.37 19.74 -13.20
CA GLY A 141 18.59 20.11 -12.47
C GLY A 141 19.63 20.78 -13.38
N LEU A 142 19.89 20.22 -14.55
CA LEU A 142 20.82 20.78 -15.54
C LEU A 142 20.38 22.17 -16.01
N MET A 143 19.10 22.38 -16.29
CA MET A 143 18.58 23.70 -16.69
C MET A 143 18.90 24.78 -15.65
N LYS A 144 18.68 24.47 -14.36
CA LYS A 144 19.03 25.39 -13.25
C LYS A 144 20.53 25.64 -13.15
N ALA A 145 21.35 24.62 -13.43
CA ALA A 145 22.79 24.75 -13.45
C ALA A 145 23.25 25.70 -14.56
N VAL A 146 22.71 25.57 -15.77
CA VAL A 146 23.05 26.41 -16.93
C VAL A 146 22.66 27.87 -16.67
N GLU A 147 21.50 28.12 -16.06
CA GLU A 147 21.06 29.49 -15.72
C GLU A 147 21.95 30.19 -14.68
N ARG A 148 22.59 29.43 -13.79
CA ARG A 148 23.40 29.95 -12.67
C ARG A 148 24.90 29.76 -12.87
N PHE A 149 25.31 29.23 -14.01
CA PHE A 149 26.71 28.94 -14.29
C PHE A 149 27.50 30.23 -14.49
N ASP A 150 28.63 30.33 -13.78
CA ASP A 150 29.56 31.46 -13.88
C ASP A 150 30.95 30.94 -14.25
N PRO A 151 31.40 31.15 -15.50
CA PRO A 151 32.73 30.72 -15.95
C PRO A 151 33.89 31.41 -15.22
N LYS A 152 33.67 32.59 -14.62
CA LYS A 152 34.72 33.34 -13.92
C LYS A 152 35.25 32.60 -12.70
N LYS A 153 34.49 31.64 -12.16
CA LYS A 153 34.86 30.81 -11.02
C LYS A 153 35.83 29.67 -11.39
N GLY A 154 36.24 29.55 -12.65
CA GLY A 154 37.31 28.62 -13.09
C GLY A 154 36.90 27.14 -13.14
N GLY A 155 35.62 26.81 -12.96
CA GLY A 155 35.10 25.44 -13.02
C GLY A 155 34.41 25.13 -14.35
N LYS A 156 34.56 23.90 -14.84
CA LYS A 156 33.78 23.37 -15.98
C LYS A 156 32.29 23.28 -15.63
N LEU A 157 31.41 23.43 -16.63
CA LEU A 157 29.98 23.25 -16.40
C LEU A 157 29.67 21.86 -15.84
N SER A 158 30.37 20.82 -16.31
CA SER A 158 30.16 19.44 -15.85
C SER A 158 30.33 19.28 -14.33
N THR A 159 31.32 19.93 -13.72
CA THR A 159 31.55 19.91 -12.27
C THR A 159 30.39 20.55 -11.51
N TYR A 160 29.96 21.74 -11.95
CA TYR A 160 28.86 22.48 -11.31
C TYR A 160 27.50 21.83 -11.55
N GLY A 161 27.24 21.43 -12.79
CA GLY A 161 26.01 20.78 -13.23
C GLY A 161 25.78 19.44 -12.56
N ALA A 162 26.83 18.65 -12.33
CA ALA A 162 26.70 17.37 -11.63
C ALA A 162 26.06 17.51 -10.24
N TRP A 163 26.36 18.59 -9.50
CA TRP A 163 25.74 18.84 -8.20
C TRP A 163 24.23 19.09 -8.33
N TRP A 164 23.83 19.97 -9.26
CA TRP A 164 22.42 20.30 -9.50
C TRP A 164 21.62 19.11 -10.03
N ILE A 165 22.20 18.32 -10.92
CA ILE A 165 21.59 17.10 -11.46
C ILE A 165 21.35 16.11 -10.31
N LYS A 166 22.38 15.79 -9.52
CA LYS A 166 22.24 14.89 -8.36
C LYS A 166 21.23 15.40 -7.34
N GLN A 167 21.21 16.70 -7.07
CA GLN A 167 20.28 17.30 -6.13
C GLN A 167 18.84 17.20 -6.61
N SER A 168 18.59 17.46 -7.90
CA SER A 168 17.25 17.35 -8.49
C SER A 168 16.75 15.91 -8.46
N ILE A 169 17.59 14.95 -8.88
CA ILE A 169 17.26 13.51 -8.86
C ILE A 169 16.99 13.03 -7.43
N LYS A 170 17.86 13.34 -6.46
CA LYS A 170 17.65 12.96 -5.05
C LYS A 170 16.35 13.53 -4.48
N ARG A 171 16.03 14.78 -4.83
CA ARG A 171 14.78 15.43 -4.42
C ARG A 171 13.56 14.75 -5.06
N ALA A 172 13.64 14.35 -6.33
CA ALA A 172 12.56 13.62 -6.99
C ALA A 172 12.34 12.25 -6.34
N LEU A 173 13.41 11.47 -6.13
CA LEU A 173 13.37 10.19 -5.43
C LEU A 173 12.75 10.29 -4.04
N ALA A 174 13.10 11.32 -3.27
CA ALA A 174 12.52 11.54 -1.94
C ALA A 174 11.02 11.87 -1.99
N ASN A 175 10.55 12.53 -3.06
CA ASN A 175 9.18 12.99 -3.16
C ASN A 175 8.23 12.00 -3.84
N GLN A 176 8.72 11.24 -4.81
CA GLN A 176 7.94 10.41 -5.73
C GLN A 176 8.37 8.93 -5.71
N GLY A 177 9.56 8.59 -5.21
CA GLY A 177 10.10 7.23 -5.28
C GLY A 177 9.46 6.20 -4.33
N LYS A 178 8.46 6.60 -3.54
CA LYS A 178 7.66 5.70 -2.69
C LYS A 178 6.18 5.87 -3.02
N THR A 179 5.46 4.75 -3.11
CA THR A 179 4.00 4.70 -3.28
C THR A 179 3.28 5.52 -2.20
N ILE A 180 3.70 5.36 -0.94
CA ILE A 180 3.24 6.20 0.17
C ILE A 180 4.28 7.28 0.38
N ARG A 181 3.90 8.53 0.08
CA ARG A 181 4.80 9.68 0.13
C ARG A 181 5.31 9.93 1.55
N LEU A 182 6.62 10.08 1.70
CA LEU A 182 7.28 10.48 2.95
C LEU A 182 7.87 11.91 2.81
N PRO A 183 7.83 12.72 3.88
CA PRO A 183 8.59 13.96 3.95
C PRO A 183 10.10 13.76 3.75
N VAL A 184 10.76 14.72 3.08
CA VAL A 184 12.20 14.66 2.73
C VAL A 184 13.10 14.41 3.94
N HIS A 185 12.84 15.09 5.07
CA HIS A 185 13.63 14.93 6.29
C HIS A 185 13.53 13.52 6.91
N LEU A 186 12.46 12.77 6.65
CA LEU A 186 12.37 11.36 7.04
C LEU A 186 13.16 10.46 6.09
N VAL A 187 13.11 10.73 4.78
CA VAL A 187 13.91 10.01 3.78
C VAL A 187 15.42 10.17 4.05
N ASP A 188 15.86 11.38 4.42
CA ASP A 188 17.24 11.65 4.81
C ASP A 188 17.65 10.85 6.05
N LYS A 189 16.78 10.80 7.07
CA LYS A 189 16.99 9.99 8.29
C LYS A 189 17.08 8.50 7.97
N ILE A 190 16.18 7.97 7.14
CA ILE A 190 16.19 6.58 6.68
C ILE A 190 17.48 6.27 5.92
N SER A 191 17.94 7.18 5.05
CA SER A 191 19.17 7.01 4.28
C SER A 191 20.41 7.07 5.17
N LYS A 192 20.43 7.92 6.20
CA LYS A 192 21.49 7.95 7.21
C LYS A 192 21.49 6.66 8.05
N MET A 193 20.31 6.20 8.48
CA MET A 193 20.12 4.94 9.20
C MET A 193 20.67 3.74 8.41
N ARG A 194 20.36 3.64 7.11
CA ARG A 194 20.91 2.59 6.23
C ARG A 194 22.44 2.63 6.14
N ARG A 195 23.04 3.82 6.02
CA ARG A 195 24.50 3.98 5.99
C ARG A 195 25.16 3.56 7.30
N VAL A 196 24.58 3.97 8.43
CA VAL A 196 25.03 3.55 9.77
C VAL A 196 24.91 2.04 9.94
N ALA A 197 23.76 1.47 9.55
CA ALA A 197 23.55 0.03 9.64
C ALA A 197 24.58 -0.76 8.81
N MET A 198 24.91 -0.31 7.60
CA MET A 198 25.97 -0.93 6.79
C MET A 198 27.36 -0.83 7.42
N LYS A 199 27.71 0.34 8.00
CA LYS A 199 28.98 0.53 8.72
C LYS A 199 29.07 -0.40 9.94
N LEU A 200 28.00 -0.53 10.71
CA LEU A 200 27.96 -1.42 11.87
C LEU A 200 27.98 -2.91 11.47
N LEU A 201 27.32 -3.26 10.36
CA LEU A 201 27.38 -4.61 9.79
C LEU A 201 28.81 -5.01 9.43
N GLU A 202 29.57 -4.10 8.79
CA GLU A 202 30.97 -4.33 8.46
C GLU A 202 31.86 -4.47 9.71
N MET A 203 31.62 -3.65 10.73
CA MET A 203 32.39 -3.68 11.98
C MET A 203 32.11 -4.92 12.84
N PHE A 204 30.86 -5.37 12.92
CA PHE A 204 30.43 -6.45 13.82
C PHE A 204 30.30 -7.81 13.13
N GLY A 205 30.24 -7.84 11.80
CA GLY A 205 29.98 -9.07 11.03
C GLY A 205 28.59 -9.66 11.24
N ARG A 206 27.65 -8.89 11.80
CA ARG A 206 26.24 -9.26 12.02
C ARG A 206 25.32 -8.06 11.82
N GLU A 207 24.04 -8.32 11.60
CA GLU A 207 23.06 -7.23 11.56
C GLU A 207 23.03 -6.47 12.90
N PRO A 208 23.09 -5.13 12.86
CA PRO A 208 23.06 -4.31 14.06
C PRO A 208 21.65 -4.25 14.67
N THR A 209 21.59 -4.19 16.00
CA THR A 209 20.33 -4.02 16.73
C THR A 209 19.82 -2.59 16.60
N ASP A 210 18.52 -2.37 16.84
CA ASP A 210 17.95 -1.02 16.81
C ASP A 210 18.58 -0.10 17.88
N GLU A 211 19.06 -0.66 18.99
CA GLU A 211 19.77 0.07 20.06
C GLU A 211 21.15 0.54 19.59
N GLU A 212 21.92 -0.31 18.93
CA GLU A 212 23.24 0.03 18.37
C GLU A 212 23.14 1.11 17.30
N ILE A 213 22.12 1.02 16.43
CA ILE A 213 21.85 2.04 15.42
C ILE A 213 21.43 3.35 16.10
N ALA A 214 20.60 3.29 17.16
CA ALA A 214 20.10 4.44 17.88
C ALA A 214 21.22 5.24 18.57
N GLU A 215 22.20 4.54 19.16
CA GLU A 215 23.38 5.12 19.78
C GLU A 215 24.22 5.92 18.76
N GLU A 216 24.59 5.31 17.63
CA GLU A 216 25.38 5.99 16.57
C GLU A 216 24.58 7.13 15.90
N MET A 217 23.25 7.00 15.82
CA MET A 217 22.37 8.02 15.24
C MET A 217 22.01 9.16 16.20
N GLY A 218 22.30 9.02 17.51
CA GLY A 218 21.94 9.99 18.55
C GLY A 218 20.44 10.14 18.76
N MET A 219 19.67 9.05 18.69
CA MET A 219 18.21 9.05 18.90
C MET A 219 17.76 7.84 19.73
N THR A 220 16.46 7.71 20.00
CA THR A 220 15.93 6.56 20.77
C THR A 220 15.71 5.33 19.89
N ALA A 221 15.87 4.13 20.45
CA ALA A 221 15.61 2.86 19.75
C ALA A 221 14.16 2.79 19.22
N SER A 222 13.18 3.31 19.97
CA SER A 222 11.80 3.45 19.52
C SER A 222 11.67 4.27 18.23
N ARG A 223 12.45 5.35 18.10
CA ARG A 223 12.42 6.18 16.89
C ARG A 223 13.08 5.48 15.70
N VAL A 224 14.14 4.69 15.93
CA VAL A 224 14.75 3.84 14.90
C VAL A 224 13.76 2.79 14.40
N ALA A 225 13.03 2.12 15.30
CA ALA A 225 11.99 1.17 14.93
C ALA A 225 10.90 1.82 14.06
N GLN A 226 10.43 3.01 14.42
CA GLN A 226 9.47 3.77 13.58
C GLN A 226 10.03 4.09 12.18
N LEU A 227 11.30 4.49 12.09
CA LEU A 227 11.96 4.73 10.80
C LEU A 227 12.10 3.45 9.98
N ARG A 228 12.38 2.31 10.63
CA ARG A 228 12.43 0.99 10.00
C ARG A 228 11.07 0.60 9.44
N THR A 229 9.99 0.78 10.20
CA THR A 229 8.61 0.56 9.72
C THR A 229 8.26 1.46 8.54
N ALA A 230 8.57 2.75 8.61
CA ALA A 230 8.33 3.70 7.51
C ALA A 230 9.20 3.42 6.26
N ALA A 231 10.31 2.69 6.42
CA ALA A 231 11.19 2.32 5.33
C ALA A 231 10.64 1.15 4.48
N ILE A 232 9.73 0.34 5.02
CA ILE A 232 9.10 -0.81 4.34
C ILE A 232 8.45 -0.33 3.03
N ARG A 233 8.63 -1.13 1.96
CA ARG A 233 7.95 -0.92 0.67
C ARG A 233 6.67 -1.77 0.66
N PRO A 234 5.52 -1.24 0.23
CA PRO A 234 4.31 -2.04 0.10
C PRO A 234 4.50 -3.16 -0.91
N ALA A 235 3.88 -4.31 -0.65
CA ALA A 235 3.81 -5.42 -1.60
C ALA A 235 2.61 -5.23 -2.54
N SER A 236 2.68 -5.85 -3.72
CA SER A 236 1.56 -5.87 -4.66
C SER A 236 0.53 -6.91 -4.21
N LEU A 237 -0.77 -6.57 -4.28
CA LEU A 237 -1.85 -7.53 -4.09
C LEU A 237 -1.95 -8.52 -5.27
N ASP A 238 -1.49 -8.10 -6.44
CA ASP A 238 -1.44 -8.93 -7.64
C ASP A 238 -0.19 -9.81 -7.70
N ALA A 239 0.65 -9.80 -6.65
CA ALA A 239 1.79 -10.70 -6.59
C ALA A 239 1.29 -12.15 -6.41
N PRO A 240 1.74 -13.10 -7.25
CA PRO A 240 1.41 -14.51 -7.08
C PRO A 240 1.98 -15.05 -5.77
N VAL A 241 1.22 -15.91 -5.10
CA VAL A 241 1.60 -16.58 -3.86
C VAL A 241 1.69 -18.08 -4.12
N GLY A 242 2.91 -18.63 -4.07
CA GLY A 242 3.20 -20.03 -4.37
C GLY A 242 4.09 -20.20 -5.59
N ASP A 243 4.65 -21.40 -5.77
CA ASP A 243 5.51 -21.77 -6.91
C ASP A 243 4.79 -22.68 -7.92
N ASP A 244 3.56 -23.11 -7.60
CA ASP A 244 2.76 -24.01 -8.43
C ASP A 244 1.82 -23.22 -9.36
N GLY A 245 1.51 -23.81 -10.52
CA GLY A 245 0.79 -23.18 -11.65
C GLY A 245 -0.63 -22.67 -11.37
N ASP A 246 -1.18 -22.93 -10.18
CA ASP A 246 -2.41 -22.34 -9.66
C ASP A 246 -2.08 -21.28 -8.58
N SER A 247 -1.13 -20.38 -8.87
CA SER A 247 -0.69 -19.36 -7.92
C SER A 247 -1.83 -18.38 -7.62
N HIS A 248 -2.41 -18.49 -6.42
CA HIS A 248 -3.35 -17.52 -5.90
C HIS A 248 -2.72 -16.13 -5.82
N LEU A 249 -3.49 -15.09 -6.10
CA LEU A 249 -3.01 -13.72 -5.90
C LEU A 249 -2.99 -13.42 -4.40
N PHE A 250 -2.02 -12.61 -3.95
CA PHE A 250 -1.94 -12.21 -2.55
C PHE A 250 -3.23 -11.52 -2.08
N GLY A 251 -3.88 -10.75 -2.95
CA GLY A 251 -5.16 -10.08 -2.68
C GLY A 251 -6.34 -11.02 -2.45
N GLU A 252 -6.34 -12.24 -3.01
CA GLU A 252 -7.43 -13.21 -2.82
C GLU A 252 -7.42 -13.86 -1.43
N ILE A 253 -6.28 -13.81 -0.74
CA ILE A 253 -6.09 -14.41 0.59
C ILE A 253 -6.55 -13.45 1.70
N ILE A 254 -6.62 -12.14 1.39
CA ILE A 254 -6.95 -11.11 2.38
C ILE A 254 -8.44 -11.16 2.68
N GLU A 255 -8.77 -11.31 3.97
CA GLU A 255 -10.16 -11.26 4.44
C GLU A 255 -10.72 -9.83 4.44
N ASP A 256 -12.03 -9.73 4.21
CA ASP A 256 -12.76 -8.47 4.38
C ASP A 256 -13.29 -8.39 5.82
N GLU A 257 -12.62 -7.61 6.67
CA GLU A 257 -13.01 -7.41 8.08
C GLU A 257 -14.36 -6.68 8.24
N HIS A 258 -14.88 -6.05 7.19
CA HIS A 258 -16.16 -5.33 7.21
C HIS A 258 -17.32 -6.12 6.61
N ALA A 259 -17.07 -7.33 6.11
CA ALA A 259 -18.11 -8.18 5.56
C ALA A 259 -18.96 -8.80 6.67
N ASP A 260 -20.21 -8.36 6.80
CA ASP A 260 -21.18 -8.99 7.70
C ASP A 260 -21.46 -10.42 7.23
N THR A 261 -21.36 -11.38 8.16
CA THR A 261 -21.72 -12.76 7.85
C THR A 261 -23.25 -12.90 7.70
N PRO A 262 -23.76 -13.85 6.89
CA PRO A 262 -25.20 -14.10 6.79
C PRO A 262 -25.86 -14.42 8.14
N TYR A 263 -25.10 -15.02 9.06
CA TYR A 263 -25.53 -15.30 10.42
C TYR A 263 -25.72 -14.01 11.24
N GLU A 264 -24.72 -13.12 11.25
CA GLU A 264 -24.81 -11.82 11.93
C GLU A 264 -25.93 -10.95 11.36
N GLN A 265 -26.13 -10.96 10.03
CA GLN A 265 -27.26 -10.26 9.42
C GLN A 265 -28.60 -10.82 9.86
N LEU A 266 -28.73 -12.15 9.97
CA LEU A 266 -29.95 -12.80 10.45
C LEU A 266 -30.17 -12.49 11.94
N GLU A 267 -29.12 -12.54 12.75
CA GLU A 267 -29.16 -12.19 14.16
C GLU A 267 -29.60 -10.74 14.35
N ALA A 268 -28.98 -9.78 13.65
CA ALA A 268 -29.34 -8.37 13.69
C ALA A 268 -30.80 -8.14 13.26
N LYS A 269 -31.27 -8.82 12.21
CA LYS A 269 -32.70 -8.78 11.79
C LYS A 269 -33.62 -9.39 12.84
N THR A 270 -33.21 -10.50 13.45
CA THR A 270 -33.98 -11.19 14.49
C THR A 270 -34.11 -10.31 15.72
N VAL A 271 -33.00 -9.76 16.21
CA VAL A 271 -32.96 -8.79 17.32
C VAL A 271 -33.82 -7.58 17.01
N THR A 272 -33.69 -6.99 15.82
CA THR A 272 -34.51 -5.82 15.42
C THR A 272 -36.00 -6.16 15.37
N THR A 273 -36.36 -7.35 14.88
CA THR A 273 -37.76 -7.80 14.81
C THR A 273 -38.33 -8.05 16.20
N MET A 274 -37.58 -8.74 17.08
CA MET A 274 -37.94 -8.94 18.48
C MET A 274 -38.12 -7.60 19.22
N LEU A 275 -37.22 -6.64 19.01
CA LEU A 275 -37.33 -5.30 19.59
C LEU A 275 -38.59 -4.59 19.10
N ARG A 276 -38.91 -4.65 17.80
CA ARG A 276 -40.14 -4.07 17.25
C ARG A 276 -41.39 -4.73 17.83
N GLU A 277 -41.41 -6.04 18.00
CA GLU A 277 -42.52 -6.75 18.67
C GLU A 277 -42.68 -6.30 20.13
N MET A 278 -41.59 -6.22 20.89
CA MET A 278 -41.63 -5.77 22.29
C MET A 278 -42.06 -4.31 22.42
N VAL A 279 -41.68 -3.44 21.49
CA VAL A 279 -42.14 -2.05 21.47
C VAL A 279 -43.65 -1.98 21.18
N LYS A 280 -44.21 -2.90 20.37
CA LYS A 280 -45.66 -2.96 20.11
C LYS A 280 -46.49 -3.42 21.32
N THR A 281 -45.94 -4.20 22.24
CA THR A 281 -46.67 -4.64 23.45
C THR A 281 -46.72 -3.56 24.54
N LEU A 282 -45.91 -2.51 24.43
CA LEU A 282 -45.97 -1.37 25.33
C LEU A 282 -47.22 -0.51 25.08
N PRO A 283 -47.67 0.25 26.10
CA PRO A 283 -48.73 1.24 25.92
C PRO A 283 -48.47 2.17 24.73
N PRO A 284 -49.49 2.55 23.93
CA PRO A 284 -49.31 3.33 22.69
C PRO A 284 -48.51 4.63 22.85
N ARG A 285 -48.63 5.28 24.02
CA ARG A 285 -47.88 6.50 24.34
C ARG A 285 -46.40 6.23 24.64
N GLU A 286 -46.08 5.11 25.28
CA GLU A 286 -44.71 4.72 25.60
C GLU A 286 -43.96 4.24 24.36
N SER A 287 -44.62 3.44 23.50
CA SER A 287 -44.05 2.95 22.25
C SER A 287 -43.77 4.09 21.27
N ALA A 288 -44.70 5.04 21.10
CA ALA A 288 -44.48 6.21 20.24
C ALA A 288 -43.30 7.07 20.71
N ILE A 289 -43.14 7.28 22.02
CA ILE A 289 -42.01 8.03 22.58
C ILE A 289 -40.68 7.31 22.29
N LEU A 290 -40.61 5.98 22.47
CA LEU A 290 -39.40 5.20 22.15
C LEU A 290 -39.09 5.20 20.66
N THR A 291 -40.10 5.04 19.80
CA THR A 291 -39.94 5.08 18.35
C THR A 291 -39.33 6.40 17.89
N PHE A 292 -39.87 7.55 18.34
CA PHE A 292 -39.31 8.86 17.97
C PHE A 292 -37.95 9.13 18.63
N ARG A 293 -37.70 8.63 19.85
CA ARG A 293 -36.43 8.83 20.55
C ARG A 293 -35.27 8.10 19.89
N PHE A 294 -35.50 6.86 19.48
CA PHE A 294 -34.48 5.97 18.91
C PHE A 294 -34.54 5.84 17.38
N GLY A 295 -35.53 6.46 16.72
CA GLY A 295 -35.66 6.41 15.26
C GLY A 295 -36.11 5.04 14.73
N LEU A 296 -36.89 4.29 15.51
CA LEU A 296 -37.29 2.92 15.16
C LEU A 296 -38.27 2.85 13.96
N ASP A 297 -38.81 4.00 13.55
CA ASP A 297 -39.65 4.22 12.37
C ASP A 297 -38.84 4.44 11.08
N GLY A 298 -37.51 4.34 11.14
CA GLY A 298 -36.61 4.63 10.02
C GLY A 298 -36.24 6.11 9.91
N GLY A 299 -36.63 6.94 10.89
CA GLY A 299 -36.17 8.32 11.03
C GLY A 299 -34.91 8.45 11.89
N ASN A 300 -34.39 9.67 12.01
CA ASN A 300 -33.28 9.97 12.90
C ASN A 300 -33.72 9.96 14.38
N ALA A 301 -32.82 9.56 15.27
CA ALA A 301 -33.02 9.66 16.72
C ALA A 301 -33.22 11.12 17.13
N ARG A 302 -34.31 11.41 17.85
CA ARG A 302 -34.66 12.76 18.31
C ARG A 302 -34.19 13.02 19.74
N THR A 303 -33.99 14.28 20.10
CA THR A 303 -33.65 14.66 21.49
C THR A 303 -34.87 14.59 22.41
N LEU A 304 -34.65 14.48 23.73
CA LEU A 304 -35.75 14.47 24.71
C LEU A 304 -36.64 15.73 24.64
N GLU A 305 -36.06 16.84 24.21
CA GLU A 305 -36.73 18.13 24.08
C GLU A 305 -37.60 18.17 22.81
N GLU A 306 -37.09 17.70 21.67
CA GLU A 306 -37.86 17.58 20.43
C GLU A 306 -39.03 16.61 20.56
N VAL A 307 -38.82 15.48 21.24
CA VAL A 307 -39.92 14.56 21.56
C VAL A 307 -40.89 15.24 22.55
N GLY A 308 -40.38 16.07 23.47
CA GLY A 308 -41.16 16.83 24.46
C GLY A 308 -42.17 17.77 23.81
N GLN A 309 -41.67 18.54 22.84
CA GLN A 309 -42.46 19.46 22.02
C GLN A 309 -43.57 18.71 21.27
N LYS A 310 -43.27 17.55 20.67
CA LYS A 310 -44.24 16.76 19.90
C LYS A 310 -45.37 16.16 20.73
N PHE A 311 -45.10 15.75 21.96
CA PHE A 311 -46.10 15.16 22.85
C PHE A 311 -46.71 16.16 23.84
N HIS A 312 -46.36 17.45 23.72
CA HIS A 312 -46.76 18.53 24.63
C HIS A 312 -46.45 18.22 26.10
N VAL A 313 -45.25 17.73 26.38
CA VAL A 313 -44.81 17.39 27.75
C VAL A 313 -43.38 17.88 28.00
N THR A 314 -43.05 18.15 29.27
CA THR A 314 -41.70 18.55 29.66
C THR A 314 -40.66 17.47 29.32
N ARG A 315 -39.44 17.91 29.01
CA ARG A 315 -38.27 17.05 28.78
C ARG A 315 -38.10 16.00 29.88
N GLU A 316 -38.26 16.41 31.14
CA GLU A 316 -38.09 15.53 32.30
C GLU A 316 -39.17 14.45 32.36
N ARG A 317 -40.41 14.79 31.98
CA ARG A 317 -41.48 13.80 31.92
C ARG A 317 -41.25 12.76 30.83
N ILE A 318 -40.67 13.13 29.69
CA ILE A 318 -40.27 12.16 28.66
C ILE A 318 -39.16 11.24 29.16
N ARG A 319 -38.16 11.77 29.86
CA ARG A 319 -37.10 10.97 30.49
C ARG A 319 -37.68 9.93 31.47
N GLN A 320 -38.66 10.32 32.28
CA GLN A 320 -39.36 9.42 33.21
C GLN A 320 -40.10 8.30 32.45
N ILE A 321 -40.84 8.64 31.40
CA ILE A 321 -41.60 7.68 30.59
C ILE A 321 -40.65 6.73 29.85
N GLN A 322 -39.54 7.23 29.29
CA GLN A 322 -38.49 6.42 28.67
C GLN A 322 -37.94 5.39 29.66
N ASN A 323 -37.53 5.82 30.86
CA ASN A 323 -36.97 4.92 31.86
C ASN A 323 -37.99 3.90 32.38
N LEU A 324 -39.28 4.25 32.41
CA LEU A 324 -40.35 3.30 32.74
C LEU A 324 -40.51 2.25 31.63
N ALA A 325 -40.56 2.69 30.37
CA ALA A 325 -40.71 1.82 29.21
C ALA A 325 -39.51 0.86 29.05
N LEU A 326 -38.28 1.36 29.19
CA LEU A 326 -37.06 0.53 29.18
C LEU A 326 -37.04 -0.50 30.32
N ARG A 327 -37.51 -0.14 31.52
CA ARG A 327 -37.66 -1.10 32.63
C ARG A 327 -38.68 -2.19 32.32
N LYS A 328 -39.81 -1.85 31.66
CA LYS A 328 -40.80 -2.83 31.23
C LYS A 328 -40.22 -3.76 30.16
N MET A 329 -39.52 -3.22 29.15
CA MET A 329 -38.85 -4.03 28.13
C MET A 329 -37.81 -4.97 28.73
N ARG A 330 -37.00 -4.50 29.69
CA ARG A 330 -36.03 -5.36 30.39
C ARG A 330 -36.69 -6.56 31.06
N ARG A 331 -37.80 -6.35 31.79
CA ARG A 331 -38.56 -7.46 32.41
C ARG A 331 -39.16 -8.41 31.37
N MET A 332 -39.56 -7.90 30.21
CA MET A 332 -40.07 -8.74 29.11
C MET A 332 -38.96 -9.61 28.52
N ILE A 333 -37.75 -9.07 28.37
CA ILE A 333 -36.56 -9.81 27.92
C ILE A 333 -36.20 -10.91 28.92
N GLU A 334 -36.05 -10.56 30.21
CA GLU A 334 -35.73 -11.52 31.29
C GLU A 334 -36.74 -12.68 31.35
N ARG A 335 -38.04 -12.41 31.17
CA ARG A 335 -39.07 -13.46 31.12
C ARG A 335 -38.96 -14.35 29.89
N ARG A 336 -38.56 -13.81 28.74
CA ARG A 336 -38.43 -14.56 27.48
C ARG A 336 -37.16 -15.42 27.50
N GLU A 337 -36.07 -14.91 28.08
CA GLU A 337 -34.82 -15.67 28.30
C GLU A 337 -35.03 -16.83 29.28
N ALA A 338 -35.76 -16.60 30.38
CA ALA A 338 -36.13 -17.65 31.35
C ALA A 338 -37.06 -18.74 30.78
N GLN A 339 -37.68 -18.50 29.61
CA GLN A 339 -38.48 -19.49 28.88
C GLN A 339 -37.68 -20.24 27.81
N MET A 340 -36.50 -19.73 27.42
CA MET A 340 -35.61 -20.36 26.43
C MET A 340 -34.49 -21.19 27.08
N THR A 341 -34.28 -21.06 28.39
CA THR A 341 -33.36 -21.89 29.18
C THR A 341 -34.09 -23.09 29.76
#